data_AF-A0A8M1GMH0-F1
#
_entry.id   AF-A0A8M1GMH0-F1
#
_cell.length_a   1.000
_cell.length_b   1.000
_cell.length_c   1.000
_cell.angle_alpha   90.00
_cell.angle_beta   90.00
_cell.angle_gamma   90.00
#
_symmetry.space_group_name_H-M   'P 1'
#
loop_
_entity.id
_entity.type
_entity.pdbx_description
1 polymer ?
#
loop_
_entity_poly.entity_id
_entity_poly.type
_entity_poly.pdbx_seq_one_letter_code
_entity_poly.pdbx_strand_id
1 'polypeptide(L)'
;MPTNGLHQVLKIQFGLVNDTDRYLTAESFGFKVNASAPSLKRKQMWVLEPDPGQGTAVLLRSSHLGRYLSAGEDGRVACEAERPDRDCRFLVLPQPDGRWVLRSEPHGRFFGGTEDRLSCFATAVSPAELWTVHLAIHPQAHLLSVSRRRYVHLCPRDDEMAADSDTPWGVDALVTLIFQNRQYCLRACDSRYLRSDGHLVWEPEPCARYTLEFKAGKLAFKDRDGRYLAPAGPAGTLRAGRNTRPGKDELFDLEESHPQVVLVAANHRYVSVRQGVNISANQDEELHHETFLMQIDQETKKCTFYSSTGGYWTLVTHGGIHATATQVSANTMFEVEWRGRRVALKASNGRYVCMKKNGQLAAISDFVGPLLPPGPTQSGKAGDGQWPLTPDSPPGEDEEFVLKLINRPILVLRGMDGFVCHRRGSNQLDTNRSVYDVFHLSFSDGAYQIRGRGGGFWYTGSHGSVCSDGERAEDFVFEFRERGRLAIRARSGKYLRGGASGLLRADADAPAGVALWEY
;
A
#
# COMPACT_ATOMS: atom_id res chain seq x y z
N MET A 1 -24.38 4.85 5.48
CA MET A 1 -24.48 4.06 4.23
C MET A 1 -23.51 2.91 4.35
N PRO A 2 -23.92 1.63 4.20
CA PRO A 2 -22.98 0.52 4.25
C PRO A 2 -22.20 0.48 2.93
N THR A 3 -21.01 1.06 2.92
CA THR A 3 -20.02 0.99 1.85
C THR A 3 -19.30 -0.35 1.94
N ASN A 4 -19.92 -1.42 1.42
CA ASN A 4 -19.31 -2.75 1.38
C ASN A 4 -17.96 -2.68 0.66
N GLY A 5 -16.85 -2.76 1.41
CA GLY A 5 -15.51 -2.99 0.88
C GLY A 5 -14.65 -1.78 0.48
N LEU A 6 -15.17 -0.54 0.52
CA LEU A 6 -14.39 0.68 0.20
C LEU A 6 -13.58 1.21 1.38
N HIS A 7 -14.08 1.02 2.60
CA HIS A 7 -13.42 1.42 3.84
C HIS A 7 -13.03 0.16 4.61
N GLN A 8 -11.82 -0.31 4.38
CA GLN A 8 -11.27 -1.45 5.10
C GLN A 8 -10.28 -0.97 6.16
N VAL A 9 -10.78 -0.83 7.39
CA VAL A 9 -9.92 -0.62 8.56
C VAL A 9 -8.98 -1.82 8.68
N LEU A 10 -7.68 -1.55 8.63
CA LEU A 10 -6.68 -2.59 8.67
C LEU A 10 -6.66 -3.22 10.06
N LYS A 11 -6.81 -4.56 10.12
CA LYS A 11 -6.49 -5.30 11.35
C LYS A 11 -4.99 -5.14 11.58
N ILE A 12 -4.65 -4.41 12.63
CA ILE A 12 -3.26 -4.06 12.92
C ILE A 12 -2.50 -5.33 13.30
N GLN A 13 -1.70 -5.82 12.36
CA GLN A 13 -0.67 -6.82 12.59
C GLN A 13 0.66 -6.11 12.81
N PHE A 14 1.49 -6.65 13.70
CA PHE A 14 2.80 -6.09 13.99
C PHE A 14 3.81 -7.17 14.37
N GLY A 15 5.09 -6.87 14.19
CA GLY A 15 6.20 -7.55 14.83
C GLY A 15 6.64 -6.83 16.09
N LEU A 16 7.24 -7.58 17.01
CA LEU A 16 7.90 -7.04 18.19
C LEU A 16 9.41 -7.21 18.03
N VAL A 17 10.15 -6.11 18.07
CA VAL A 17 11.61 -6.05 17.91
C VAL A 17 12.25 -5.86 19.26
N ASN A 18 13.17 -6.74 19.65
CA ASN A 18 13.89 -6.63 20.92
C ASN A 18 15.05 -5.62 20.85
N ASP A 19 15.79 -5.49 21.95
CA ASP A 19 17.01 -4.68 22.07
C ASP A 19 18.08 -5.00 21.00
N THR A 20 18.20 -6.25 20.56
CA THR A 20 19.19 -6.69 19.57
C THR A 20 18.72 -6.60 18.11
N ASP A 21 17.66 -5.84 17.83
CA ASP A 21 17.04 -5.72 16.49
C ASP A 21 16.60 -7.06 15.88
N ARG A 22 16.08 -7.95 16.73
CA ARG A 22 15.50 -9.24 16.34
C ARG A 22 14.01 -9.32 16.64
N TYR A 23 13.28 -10.00 15.77
CA TYR A 23 11.84 -10.12 15.85
C TYR A 23 11.42 -11.32 16.70
N LEU A 24 10.44 -11.09 17.58
CA LEU A 24 9.71 -12.14 18.26
C LEU A 24 9.06 -13.08 17.22
N THR A 25 9.42 -14.35 17.30
CA THR A 25 9.09 -15.40 16.35
C THR A 25 8.39 -16.53 17.09
N ALA A 26 7.23 -16.93 16.57
CA ALA A 26 6.60 -18.18 16.98
C ALA A 26 7.06 -19.31 16.04
N GLU A 27 7.65 -20.37 16.60
CA GLU A 27 8.08 -21.51 15.80
C GLU A 27 6.92 -22.41 15.40
N SER A 28 6.97 -22.92 14.18
CA SER A 28 5.91 -23.78 13.64
C SER A 28 5.87 -25.16 14.30
N PHE A 29 6.97 -25.60 14.90
CA PHE A 29 7.09 -26.88 15.58
C PHE A 29 7.56 -26.67 17.02
N GLY A 30 6.99 -27.46 17.93
CA GLY A 30 7.33 -27.42 19.36
C GLY A 30 6.79 -26.18 20.11
N PHE A 31 6.03 -25.31 19.45
CA PHE A 31 5.33 -24.16 20.03
C PHE A 31 6.21 -23.23 20.89
N LYS A 32 7.51 -23.20 20.61
CA LYS A 32 8.47 -22.31 21.27
C LYS A 32 8.44 -20.92 20.64
N VAL A 33 8.89 -19.94 21.41
CA VAL A 33 9.13 -18.59 20.92
C VAL A 33 10.62 -18.24 21.03
N ASN A 34 11.11 -17.43 20.10
CA ASN A 34 12.46 -16.88 20.12
C ASN A 34 12.49 -15.46 19.55
N ALA A 35 13.60 -14.77 19.72
CA ALA A 35 13.89 -13.47 19.11
C ALA A 35 15.21 -13.55 18.34
N SER A 36 15.27 -14.42 17.32
CA SER A 36 16.46 -14.61 16.47
C SER A 36 16.29 -14.09 15.05
N ALA A 37 15.05 -13.84 14.61
CA ALA A 37 14.78 -13.48 13.22
C ALA A 37 15.22 -12.04 12.92
N PRO A 38 15.98 -11.78 11.83
CA PRO A 38 16.40 -10.44 11.43
C PRO A 38 15.30 -9.67 10.68
N SER A 39 14.21 -10.34 10.30
CA SER A 39 13.18 -9.77 9.45
C SER A 39 11.76 -10.13 9.86
N LEU A 40 10.83 -9.20 9.67
CA LEU A 40 9.40 -9.40 9.82
C LEU A 40 8.85 -10.21 8.64
N LYS A 41 8.66 -11.51 8.84
CA LYS A 41 7.97 -12.41 7.90
C LYS A 41 6.77 -13.06 8.58
N ARG A 42 6.17 -14.04 7.92
CA ARG A 42 4.98 -14.77 8.38
C ARG A 42 5.04 -15.23 9.84
N LYS A 43 6.19 -15.76 10.31
CA LYS A 43 6.34 -16.28 11.68
C LYS A 43 6.48 -15.20 12.76
N GLN A 44 6.76 -13.96 12.35
CA GLN A 44 7.03 -12.82 13.22
C GLN A 44 5.82 -11.89 13.39
N MET A 45 4.69 -12.20 12.75
CA MET A 45 3.48 -11.37 12.78
C MET A 45 2.59 -11.77 13.95
N TRP A 46 2.26 -10.80 14.79
CA TRP A 46 1.39 -10.92 15.95
C TRP A 46 0.19 -9.98 15.81
N VAL A 47 -0.91 -10.34 16.46
CA VAL A 47 -2.13 -9.55 16.60
C VAL A 47 -2.38 -9.31 18.08
N LEU A 48 -2.75 -8.07 18.43
CA LEU A 48 -3.24 -7.74 19.76
C LEU A 48 -4.75 -7.94 19.78
N GLU A 49 -5.23 -8.87 20.59
CA GLU A 49 -6.67 -9.09 20.80
C GLU A 49 -7.05 -8.62 22.21
N PRO A 50 -8.17 -7.89 22.38
CA PRO A 50 -8.67 -7.58 23.71
C PRO A 50 -9.09 -8.88 24.40
N ASP A 51 -8.77 -9.03 25.68
CA ASP A 51 -9.32 -10.12 26.46
C ASP A 51 -10.85 -9.94 26.62
N PRO A 52 -11.67 -10.98 26.45
CA PRO A 52 -13.12 -10.88 26.62
C PRO A 52 -13.55 -10.64 28.08
N GLY A 53 -12.67 -10.85 29.06
CA GLY A 53 -12.90 -10.42 30.44
C GLY A 53 -12.81 -8.89 30.56
N GLN A 54 -13.56 -8.28 31.48
CA GLN A 54 -13.62 -6.82 31.69
C GLN A 54 -12.29 -6.17 32.19
N GLY A 55 -11.14 -6.81 31.97
CA GLY A 55 -9.82 -6.34 32.37
C GLY A 55 -9.13 -5.46 31.33
N THR A 56 -7.98 -4.90 31.72
CA THR A 56 -7.08 -4.14 30.83
C THR A 56 -6.06 -5.04 30.10
N ALA A 57 -6.11 -6.34 30.37
CA ALA A 57 -5.25 -7.32 29.77
C ALA A 57 -5.54 -7.52 28.27
N VAL A 58 -4.49 -7.86 27.54
CA VAL A 58 -4.52 -8.15 26.12
C VAL A 58 -3.88 -9.49 25.86
N LEU A 59 -4.25 -10.08 24.73
CA LEU A 59 -3.79 -11.37 24.25
C LEU A 59 -2.91 -11.14 23.02
N LEU A 60 -1.72 -11.74 22.99
CA LEU A 60 -0.86 -11.71 21.81
C LEU A 60 -1.05 -13.01 21.03
N ARG A 61 -1.67 -12.91 19.85
CA ARG A 61 -1.94 -14.06 18.99
C ARG A 61 -0.98 -14.10 17.80
N SER A 62 -0.35 -15.25 17.59
CA SER A 62 0.46 -15.53 16.41
C SER A 62 -0.43 -15.57 15.17
N SER A 63 -0.16 -14.72 14.19
CA SER A 63 -1.00 -14.61 12.98
C SER A 63 -0.96 -15.88 12.13
N HIS A 64 0.15 -16.61 12.14
CA HIS A 64 0.35 -17.76 11.27
C HIS A 64 -0.08 -19.10 11.88
N LEU A 65 -0.05 -19.23 13.22
CA LEU A 65 -0.51 -20.42 13.94
C LEU A 65 -1.91 -20.26 14.51
N GLY A 66 -2.36 -19.02 14.70
CA GLY A 66 -3.61 -18.73 15.39
C GLY A 66 -3.59 -19.01 16.90
N ARG A 67 -2.40 -19.18 17.50
CA ARG A 67 -2.17 -19.53 18.91
C ARG A 67 -1.70 -18.33 19.74
N TYR A 68 -1.86 -18.40 21.06
CA TYR A 68 -1.56 -17.30 21.98
C TYR A 68 -0.21 -17.44 22.66
N LEU A 69 0.48 -16.33 22.87
CA LEU A 69 1.65 -16.24 23.74
C LEU A 69 1.21 -16.51 25.18
N SER A 70 1.92 -17.38 25.90
CA SER A 70 1.66 -17.69 27.30
C SER A 70 2.93 -17.59 28.14
N ALA A 71 2.78 -17.20 29.41
CA ALA A 71 3.85 -17.13 30.40
C ALA A 71 3.47 -17.90 31.66
N GLY A 72 4.17 -19.00 31.93
CA GLY A 72 3.97 -19.82 33.14
C GLY A 72 4.56 -19.18 34.40
N GLU A 73 4.20 -19.72 35.56
CA GLU A 73 4.69 -19.27 36.87
C GLU A 73 6.22 -19.39 37.04
N ASP A 74 6.82 -20.39 36.38
CA ASP A 74 8.28 -20.61 36.34
C ASP A 74 9.00 -19.65 35.37
N GLY A 75 8.25 -18.77 34.69
CA GLY A 75 8.76 -17.82 33.71
C GLY A 75 9.01 -18.40 32.33
N ARG A 76 8.68 -19.68 32.07
CA ARG A 76 8.76 -20.25 30.72
C ARG A 76 7.69 -19.64 29.82
N VAL A 77 8.07 -19.40 28.57
CA VAL A 77 7.21 -18.77 27.57
C VAL A 77 6.99 -19.72 26.41
N ALA A 78 5.75 -19.83 25.95
CA ALA A 78 5.36 -20.67 24.83
C ALA A 78 4.30 -19.97 23.96
N CYS A 79 3.99 -20.56 22.81
CA CYS A 79 2.91 -20.16 21.92
C CYS A 79 2.05 -21.38 21.53
N GLU A 80 1.56 -22.10 22.53
CA GLU A 80 0.86 -23.37 22.35
C GLU A 80 -0.66 -23.24 22.44
N ALA A 81 -1.18 -22.33 23.25
CA ALA A 81 -2.61 -22.26 23.55
C ALA A 81 -3.46 -21.90 22.32
N GLU A 82 -4.44 -22.73 21.99
CA GLU A 82 -5.42 -22.47 20.90
C GLU A 82 -6.60 -21.61 21.37
N ARG A 83 -6.84 -21.60 22.68
CA ARG A 83 -7.82 -20.75 23.35
C ARG A 83 -7.11 -19.97 24.46
N PRO A 84 -7.45 -18.70 24.69
CA PRO A 84 -6.78 -17.91 25.72
C PRO A 84 -7.07 -18.50 27.10
N ASP A 85 -6.01 -18.64 27.90
CA ASP A 85 -6.07 -19.07 29.29
C ASP A 85 -5.58 -17.95 30.23
N ARG A 86 -5.46 -18.26 31.53
CA ARG A 86 -4.97 -17.30 32.54
C ARG A 86 -3.55 -16.81 32.25
N ASP A 87 -2.69 -17.67 31.73
CA ASP A 87 -1.26 -17.40 31.48
C ASP A 87 -1.01 -16.67 30.16
N CYS A 88 -2.03 -16.57 29.29
CA CYS A 88 -2.01 -15.79 28.06
C CYS A 88 -2.23 -14.28 28.26
N ARG A 89 -2.47 -13.83 29.49
CA ARG A 89 -2.91 -12.45 29.81
C ARG A 89 -1.71 -11.54 30.07
N PHE A 90 -1.53 -10.55 29.20
CA PHE A 90 -0.45 -9.56 29.32
C PHE A 90 -0.99 -8.14 29.48
N LEU A 91 -0.26 -7.32 30.21
CA LEU A 91 -0.42 -5.86 30.27
C LEU A 91 0.66 -5.23 29.38
N VAL A 92 0.23 -4.40 28.42
CA VAL A 92 1.14 -3.57 27.61
C VAL A 92 1.39 -2.26 28.33
N LEU A 93 2.62 -2.05 28.78
CA LEU A 93 3.04 -0.86 29.51
C LEU A 93 3.91 0.03 28.59
N PRO A 94 3.37 1.13 28.04
CA PRO A 94 4.14 2.03 27.18
C PRO A 94 5.21 2.76 27.99
N GLN A 95 6.41 2.86 27.41
CA GLN A 95 7.55 3.55 28.00
C GLN A 95 7.64 5.01 27.52
N PRO A 96 8.40 5.89 28.23
CA PRO A 96 8.58 7.27 27.80
C PRO A 96 9.15 7.40 26.37
N ASP A 97 10.08 6.54 25.99
CA ASP A 97 10.67 6.44 24.64
C ASP A 97 9.73 5.78 23.59
N GLY A 98 8.57 5.32 24.05
CA GLY A 98 7.51 4.69 23.26
C GLY A 98 7.75 3.21 22.93
N ARG A 99 8.80 2.59 23.48
CA ARG A 99 8.88 1.12 23.53
C ARG A 99 7.84 0.54 24.47
N TRP A 100 7.65 -0.76 24.37
CA TRP A 100 6.69 -1.51 25.14
C TRP A 100 7.39 -2.42 26.13
N VAL A 101 6.79 -2.52 27.31
CA VAL A 101 7.06 -3.59 28.25
C VAL A 101 5.82 -4.47 28.33
N LEU A 102 6.01 -5.78 28.21
CA LEU A 102 4.96 -6.77 28.37
C LEU A 102 5.08 -7.37 29.77
N ARG A 103 4.04 -7.19 30.59
CA ARG A 103 3.98 -7.76 31.94
C ARG A 103 2.92 -8.85 31.98
N SER A 104 3.27 -10.04 32.46
CA SER A 104 2.28 -11.07 32.75
C SER A 104 1.33 -10.55 33.84
N GLU A 105 0.03 -10.50 33.55
CA GLU A 105 -0.98 -10.09 34.53
C GLU A 105 -1.05 -11.06 35.73
N PRO A 106 -1.13 -12.40 35.57
CA PRO A 106 -1.25 -13.30 36.70
C PRO A 106 0.00 -13.36 37.59
N HIS A 107 1.19 -13.23 37.01
CA HIS A 107 2.47 -13.46 37.71
C HIS A 107 3.21 -12.17 38.05
N GLY A 108 2.82 -11.04 37.45
CA GLY A 108 3.41 -9.74 37.67
C GLY A 108 4.84 -9.57 37.17
N ARG A 109 5.37 -10.52 36.39
CA ARG A 109 6.73 -10.54 35.83
C ARG A 109 6.79 -9.93 34.42
N PHE A 110 7.97 -9.48 34.01
CA PHE A 110 8.21 -8.86 32.71
C PHE A 110 8.78 -9.85 31.69
N PHE A 111 8.28 -9.76 30.46
CA PHE A 111 8.67 -10.60 29.33
C PHE A 111 9.77 -9.95 28.49
N GLY A 112 10.85 -10.69 28.29
CA GLY A 112 12.04 -10.21 27.57
C GLY A 112 13.02 -11.32 27.23
N GLY A 113 14.14 -10.91 26.63
CA GLY A 113 15.27 -11.78 26.34
C GLY A 113 15.80 -11.64 24.91
N THR A 114 16.75 -12.51 24.59
CA THR A 114 17.45 -12.51 23.30
C THR A 114 17.53 -13.93 22.75
N GLU A 115 17.45 -14.05 21.43
CA GLU A 115 17.57 -15.33 20.72
C GLU A 115 16.58 -16.36 21.26
N ASP A 116 17.03 -17.55 21.62
CA ASP A 116 16.22 -18.63 22.19
C ASP A 116 15.99 -18.53 23.72
N ARG A 117 16.59 -17.52 24.38
CA ARG A 117 16.54 -17.31 25.83
C ARG A 117 15.47 -16.28 26.20
N LEU A 118 14.25 -16.48 25.69
CA LEU A 118 13.09 -15.68 26.07
C LEU A 118 12.50 -16.21 27.39
N SER A 119 12.18 -15.30 28.31
CA SER A 119 11.53 -15.64 29.57
C SER A 119 10.60 -14.52 30.05
N CYS A 120 9.67 -14.86 30.93
CA CYS A 120 8.79 -13.91 31.60
C CYS A 120 8.98 -14.01 33.12
N PHE A 121 10.20 -13.75 33.59
CA PHE A 121 10.57 -13.89 35.00
C PHE A 121 11.19 -12.64 35.62
N ALA A 122 11.49 -11.61 34.82
CA ALA A 122 12.13 -10.40 35.33
C ALA A 122 11.20 -9.65 36.30
N THR A 123 11.75 -9.19 37.42
CA THR A 123 11.03 -8.39 38.44
C THR A 123 11.20 -6.88 38.25
N ALA A 124 12.13 -6.47 37.39
CA ALA A 124 12.38 -5.09 37.00
C ALA A 124 12.61 -5.02 35.49
N VAL A 125 12.34 -3.86 34.90
CA VAL A 125 12.52 -3.63 33.46
C VAL A 125 13.99 -3.32 33.19
N SER A 126 14.62 -4.11 32.33
CA SER A 126 15.93 -3.84 31.73
C SER A 126 15.79 -3.65 30.21
N PRO A 127 16.86 -3.31 29.48
CA PRO A 127 16.82 -3.27 28.02
C PRO A 127 16.29 -4.55 27.36
N ALA A 128 16.49 -5.72 27.99
CA ALA A 128 16.03 -7.01 27.46
C ALA A 128 14.50 -7.18 27.43
N GLU A 129 13.76 -6.44 28.26
CA GLU A 129 12.29 -6.46 28.34
C GLU A 129 11.63 -5.36 27.49
N LEU A 130 12.43 -4.56 26.76
CA LEU A 130 11.95 -3.46 25.93
C LEU A 130 11.74 -3.91 24.49
N TRP A 131 10.50 -3.81 24.03
CA TRP A 131 10.08 -4.19 22.68
C TRP A 131 9.67 -2.96 21.86
N THR A 132 10.05 -2.93 20.59
CA THR A 132 9.59 -1.93 19.62
C THR A 132 8.54 -2.55 18.72
N VAL A 133 7.42 -1.86 18.54
CA VAL A 133 6.37 -2.28 17.60
C VAL A 133 6.76 -1.91 16.17
N HIS A 134 6.79 -2.90 15.29
CA HIS A 134 6.92 -2.69 13.85
C HIS A 134 5.64 -3.16 13.14
N LEU A 135 4.87 -2.25 12.58
CA LEU A 135 3.67 -2.52 11.80
C LEU A 135 3.97 -3.48 10.65
N ALA A 136 3.18 -4.55 10.55
CA ALA A 136 3.27 -5.56 9.50
C ALA A 136 2.32 -5.27 8.32
N ILE A 137 1.65 -4.13 8.32
CA ILE A 137 0.81 -3.67 7.22
C ILE A 137 1.64 -2.94 6.16
N HIS A 138 1.11 -2.79 4.96
CA HIS A 138 1.75 -1.96 3.95
C HIS A 138 1.86 -0.51 4.47
N PRO A 139 3.02 0.16 4.34
CA PRO A 139 3.23 1.49 4.93
C PRO A 139 2.46 2.61 4.22
N GLN A 140 1.99 2.37 2.99
CA GLN A 140 1.21 3.33 2.20
C GLN A 140 -0.29 3.13 2.47
N ALA A 141 -0.91 4.13 3.09
CA ALA A 141 -2.24 4.02 3.65
C ALA A 141 -2.97 5.37 3.67
N HIS A 142 -4.25 5.32 4.03
CA HIS A 142 -5.06 6.50 4.35
C HIS A 142 -5.20 6.61 5.86
N LEU A 143 -5.06 7.83 6.38
CA LEU A 143 -5.14 8.10 7.80
C LEU A 143 -6.46 8.83 8.11
N LEU A 144 -7.32 8.22 8.90
CA LEU A 144 -8.65 8.76 9.25
C LEU A 144 -8.65 9.23 10.71
N SER A 145 -8.95 10.50 10.94
CA SER A 145 -9.14 11.03 12.30
C SER A 145 -10.43 10.49 12.92
N VAL A 146 -10.34 9.87 14.10
CA VAL A 146 -11.51 9.32 14.81
C VAL A 146 -12.40 10.44 15.36
N SER A 147 -11.82 11.56 15.80
CA SER A 147 -12.58 12.69 16.33
C SER A 147 -13.32 13.46 15.25
N ARG A 148 -12.64 13.76 14.13
CA ARG A 148 -13.23 14.54 13.03
C ARG A 148 -14.03 13.70 12.05
N ARG A 149 -13.78 12.39 11.97
CA ARG A 149 -14.30 11.52 10.91
C ARG A 149 -13.96 12.08 9.54
N ARG A 150 -12.70 12.46 9.37
CA ARG A 150 -12.12 13.08 8.17
C ARG A 150 -10.73 12.51 7.91
N TYR A 151 -10.42 12.37 6.64
CA TYR A 151 -9.15 11.84 6.17
C TYR A 151 -8.08 12.93 6.19
N VAL A 152 -6.88 12.51 6.55
CA VAL A 152 -5.69 13.33 6.46
C VAL A 152 -5.24 13.37 5.00
N HIS A 153 -4.96 14.57 4.49
CA HIS A 153 -4.35 14.77 3.19
C HIS A 153 -3.35 15.93 3.23
N LEU A 154 -2.48 15.99 2.22
CA LEU A 154 -1.64 17.16 1.97
C LEU A 154 -2.53 18.30 1.45
N CYS A 155 -2.41 19.50 2.03
CA CYS A 155 -2.98 20.72 1.46
C CYS A 155 -1.83 21.55 0.84
N PRO A 156 -1.63 21.50 -0.49
CA PRO A 156 -0.53 22.22 -1.13
C PRO A 156 -0.62 23.75 -1.00
N ARG A 157 -1.83 24.29 -0.80
CA ARG A 157 -2.06 25.74 -0.69
C ARG A 157 -1.61 26.30 0.66
N ASP A 158 -1.85 25.54 1.72
CA ASP A 158 -1.57 25.94 3.10
C ASP A 158 -0.25 25.35 3.63
N ASP A 159 0.41 24.50 2.83
CA ASP A 159 1.68 23.84 3.12
C ASP A 159 1.66 22.96 4.39
N GLU A 160 0.53 22.29 4.63
CA GLU A 160 0.28 21.49 5.82
C GLU A 160 -0.42 20.16 5.49
N MET A 161 -0.45 19.24 6.47
CA MET A 161 -1.34 18.08 6.42
C MET A 161 -2.59 18.37 7.26
N ALA A 162 -3.76 18.33 6.61
CA ALA A 162 -5.05 18.67 7.21
C ALA A 162 -5.96 17.43 7.29
N ALA A 163 -6.77 17.35 8.35
CA ALA A 163 -7.73 16.27 8.58
C ALA A 163 -9.18 16.76 8.40
N ASP A 164 -9.52 17.25 7.22
CA ASP A 164 -10.82 17.83 6.86
C ASP A 164 -11.46 17.18 5.62
N SER A 165 -10.77 16.28 4.92
CA SER A 165 -11.32 15.62 3.73
C SER A 165 -12.38 14.55 4.07
N ASP A 166 -13.50 14.57 3.35
CA ASP A 166 -14.58 13.57 3.48
C ASP A 166 -14.19 12.21 2.90
N THR A 167 -13.31 12.17 1.89
CA THR A 167 -12.94 10.96 1.17
C THR A 167 -11.43 10.90 0.91
N PRO A 168 -10.81 9.73 0.92
CA PRO A 168 -9.37 9.60 0.67
C PRO A 168 -9.09 9.59 -0.84
N TRP A 169 -9.43 10.67 -1.54
CA TRP A 169 -9.35 10.78 -3.00
C TRP A 169 -8.10 11.57 -3.45
N GLY A 170 -7.57 11.20 -4.61
CA GLY A 170 -6.40 11.82 -5.21
C GLY A 170 -5.07 11.41 -4.58
N VAL A 171 -4.00 12.00 -5.11
CA VAL A 171 -2.62 11.76 -4.68
C VAL A 171 -2.34 12.32 -3.28
N ASP A 172 -3.01 13.40 -2.91
CA ASP A 172 -2.79 14.13 -1.65
C ASP A 172 -3.25 13.35 -0.42
N ALA A 173 -4.19 12.40 -0.57
CA ALA A 173 -4.67 11.54 0.51
C ALA A 173 -3.69 10.40 0.86
N LEU A 174 -2.61 10.22 0.09
CA LEU A 174 -1.63 9.17 0.34
C LEU A 174 -0.70 9.57 1.50
N VAL A 175 -0.71 8.79 2.57
CA VAL A 175 0.26 8.90 3.66
C VAL A 175 1.16 7.67 3.65
N THR A 176 2.47 7.88 3.70
CA THR A 176 3.45 6.80 3.80
C THR A 176 4.11 6.82 5.17
N LEU A 177 3.90 5.77 5.97
CA LEU A 177 4.57 5.58 7.25
C LEU A 177 5.99 5.09 7.01
N ILE A 178 7.00 5.80 7.50
CA ILE A 178 8.42 5.45 7.33
C ILE A 178 9.00 4.98 8.66
N PHE A 179 9.31 3.69 8.77
CA PHE A 179 9.96 3.14 9.96
C PHE A 179 11.48 3.31 9.91
N GLN A 180 12.02 4.15 10.80
CA GLN A 180 13.46 4.41 10.90
C GLN A 180 13.85 4.58 12.37
N ASN A 181 14.97 3.97 12.78
CA ASN A 181 15.50 4.07 14.14
C ASN A 181 14.44 3.76 15.23
N ARG A 182 13.63 2.71 15.02
CA ARG A 182 12.57 2.27 15.95
C ARG A 182 11.41 3.26 16.13
N GLN A 183 11.30 4.26 15.24
CA GLN A 183 10.24 5.25 15.23
C GLN A 183 9.62 5.36 13.82
N TYR A 184 8.49 6.06 13.72
CA TYR A 184 7.78 6.32 12.48
C TYR A 184 7.83 7.79 12.12
N CYS A 185 7.99 8.08 10.84
CA CYS A 185 7.74 9.40 10.28
C CYS A 185 6.52 9.31 9.36
N LEU A 186 5.66 10.34 9.35
CA LEU A 186 4.57 10.44 8.38
C LEU A 186 5.11 11.22 7.18
N ARG A 187 5.17 10.57 6.01
CA ARG A 187 5.62 11.17 4.76
C ARG A 187 4.43 11.43 3.84
N ALA A 188 4.30 12.66 3.36
CA ALA A 188 3.30 13.07 2.38
C ALA A 188 3.68 12.63 0.96
N CYS A 189 2.76 12.78 0.01
CA CYS A 189 2.94 12.38 -1.39
C CYS A 189 4.07 13.15 -2.11
N ASP A 190 4.35 14.39 -1.68
CA ASP A 190 5.42 15.25 -2.19
C ASP A 190 6.80 14.94 -1.60
N SER A 191 6.89 13.88 -0.80
CA SER A 191 8.08 13.38 -0.12
C SER A 191 8.54 14.10 1.13
N ARG A 192 7.82 15.10 1.63
CA ARG A 192 8.14 15.75 2.91
C ARG A 192 7.56 14.99 4.10
N TYR A 193 8.17 15.20 5.26
CA TYR A 193 7.82 14.60 6.54
C TYR A 193 7.07 15.58 7.43
N LEU A 194 6.05 15.11 8.14
CA LEU A 194 5.30 15.91 9.09
C LEU A 194 6.07 16.10 10.40
N ARG A 195 6.40 17.35 10.72
CA ARG A 195 6.98 17.74 11.99
C ARG A 195 5.90 17.97 13.06
N SER A 196 6.27 17.82 14.33
CA SER A 196 5.34 17.90 15.46
C SER A 196 4.68 19.26 15.64
N ASP A 197 5.18 20.32 15.03
CA ASP A 197 4.55 21.65 15.04
C ASP A 197 3.52 21.87 13.92
N GLY A 198 3.41 20.92 12.98
CA GLY A 198 2.49 20.95 11.85
C GLY A 198 3.14 21.30 10.51
N HIS A 199 4.43 21.67 10.50
CA HIS A 199 5.15 21.99 9.27
C HIS A 199 5.69 20.74 8.56
N LEU A 200 5.93 20.87 7.26
CA LEU A 200 6.51 19.82 6.42
C LEU A 200 8.00 20.07 6.16
N VAL A 201 8.83 19.04 6.37
CA VAL A 201 10.30 19.11 6.24
C VAL A 201 10.84 18.03 5.32
N TRP A 202 11.99 18.26 4.67
CA TRP A 202 12.57 17.31 3.72
C TRP A 202 13.33 16.16 4.37
N GLU A 203 13.83 16.36 5.59
CA GLU A 203 14.62 15.38 6.32
C GLU A 203 13.85 14.84 7.54
N PRO A 204 14.01 13.54 7.89
CA PRO A 204 13.35 12.94 9.05
C PRO A 204 14.06 13.33 10.35
N GLU A 205 13.97 14.62 10.69
CA GLU A 205 14.50 15.21 11.93
C GLU A 205 13.86 14.61 13.18
N PRO A 206 14.46 14.74 14.38
CA PRO A 206 13.89 14.21 15.62
C PRO A 206 12.46 14.68 15.91
N CYS A 207 12.08 15.88 15.49
CA CYS A 207 10.73 16.43 15.68
C CYS A 207 9.71 15.91 14.66
N ALA A 208 10.14 15.18 13.62
CA ALA A 208 9.28 14.50 12.64
C ALA A 208 9.20 12.98 12.88
N ARG A 209 9.74 12.51 14.02
CA ARG A 209 9.72 11.10 14.44
C ARG A 209 8.71 10.92 15.56
N TYR A 210 7.89 9.89 15.41
CA TYR A 210 6.82 9.53 16.31
C TYR A 210 6.95 8.10 16.74
N THR A 211 6.64 7.82 18.01
CA THR A 211 6.43 6.45 18.45
C THR A 211 4.94 6.11 18.43
N LEU A 212 4.62 4.90 18.02
CA LEU A 212 3.23 4.45 17.93
C LEU A 212 2.75 3.90 19.27
N GLU A 213 1.54 4.29 19.64
CA GLU A 213 0.79 3.72 20.75
C GLU A 213 -0.54 3.20 20.22
N PHE A 214 -0.99 2.03 20.70
CA PHE A 214 -2.34 1.54 20.39
C PHE A 214 -3.27 1.76 21.56
N LYS A 215 -4.46 2.27 21.25
CA LYS A 215 -5.53 2.42 22.22
C LYS A 215 -6.86 2.06 21.56
N ALA A 216 -7.56 1.07 22.13
CA ALA A 216 -8.83 0.58 21.61
C ALA A 216 -8.79 0.20 20.11
N GLY A 217 -7.69 -0.42 19.66
CA GLY A 217 -7.48 -0.81 18.26
C GLY A 217 -7.17 0.35 17.30
N LYS A 218 -6.96 1.57 17.80
CA LYS A 218 -6.58 2.77 17.04
C LYS A 218 -5.13 3.13 17.27
N LEU A 219 -4.56 3.90 16.34
CA LEU A 219 -3.20 4.43 16.42
C LEU A 219 -3.18 5.81 17.08
N ALA A 220 -2.16 6.07 17.89
CA ALA A 220 -1.78 7.40 18.31
C ALA A 220 -0.28 7.62 18.05
N PHE A 221 0.09 8.82 17.62
CA PHE A 221 1.47 9.17 17.26
C PHE A 221 2.06 10.09 18.32
N LYS A 222 3.00 9.57 19.10
CA LYS A 222 3.65 10.28 20.21
C LYS A 222 4.95 10.95 19.74
N ASP A 223 5.07 12.26 19.90
CA ASP A 223 6.27 13.04 19.59
C ASP A 223 7.38 12.82 20.64
N ARG A 224 8.56 13.41 20.38
CA ARG A 224 9.72 13.36 21.28
C ARG A 224 9.45 13.94 22.68
N ASP A 225 8.57 14.92 22.78
CA ASP A 225 8.23 15.60 24.04
C ASP A 225 7.12 14.86 24.81
N GLY A 226 6.67 13.70 24.28
CA GLY A 226 5.65 12.86 24.87
C GLY A 226 4.21 13.34 24.67
N ARG A 227 4.00 14.24 23.71
CA ARG A 227 2.69 14.74 23.28
C ARG A 227 2.23 13.98 22.04
N TYR A 228 0.95 14.08 21.70
CA TYR A 228 0.38 13.29 20.61
C TYR A 228 -0.12 14.18 19.46
N LEU A 229 0.01 13.68 18.23
CA LEU A 229 -0.59 14.32 17.06
C LEU A 229 -2.12 14.35 17.19
N ALA A 230 -2.73 15.49 16.89
CA ALA A 230 -4.17 15.67 16.82
C ALA A 230 -4.52 16.77 15.79
N PRO A 231 -5.69 16.68 15.14
CA PRO A 231 -6.19 17.75 14.25
C PRO A 231 -6.55 19.03 15.01
N ALA A 232 -5.84 20.13 14.74
CA ALA A 232 -6.02 21.41 15.41
C ALA A 232 -6.63 22.49 14.50
N GLY A 233 -7.43 23.40 15.07
CA GLY A 233 -8.01 24.53 14.32
C GLY A 233 -9.12 24.13 13.34
N PRO A 234 -9.71 25.09 12.60
CA PRO A 234 -10.83 24.81 11.69
C PRO A 234 -10.48 23.80 10.59
N ALA A 235 -9.34 23.98 9.92
CA ALA A 235 -8.82 23.07 8.89
C ALA A 235 -8.38 21.70 9.43
N GLY A 236 -8.19 21.57 10.75
CA GLY A 236 -7.74 20.31 11.33
C GLY A 236 -6.28 19.98 11.01
N THR A 237 -5.42 21.00 10.95
CA THR A 237 -3.97 20.88 10.81
C THR A 237 -3.41 19.84 11.79
N LEU A 238 -2.70 18.85 11.28
CA LEU A 238 -2.15 17.77 12.08
C LEU A 238 -0.87 18.23 12.77
N ARG A 239 -0.91 18.37 14.11
CA ARG A 239 0.26 18.75 14.92
C ARG A 239 0.18 18.17 16.32
N ALA A 240 1.28 18.19 17.06
CA ALA A 240 1.31 17.76 18.45
C ALA A 240 0.46 18.70 19.32
N GLY A 241 -0.50 18.13 20.02
CA GLY A 241 -1.33 18.83 21.00
C GLY A 241 -0.60 19.06 22.31
N ARG A 242 -1.36 19.32 23.38
CA ARG A 242 -0.82 19.46 24.76
C ARG A 242 -0.99 18.19 25.59
N ASN A 243 -1.72 17.21 25.07
CA ASN A 243 -2.09 16.00 25.80
C ASN A 243 -0.89 15.06 25.90
N THR A 244 -0.66 14.52 27.10
CA THR A 244 0.39 13.53 27.41
C THR A 244 -0.15 12.10 27.50
N ARG A 245 -1.44 11.91 27.22
CA ARG A 245 -2.10 10.62 27.05
C ARG A 245 -3.08 10.74 25.87
N PRO A 246 -3.22 9.71 25.04
CA PRO A 246 -4.07 9.81 23.86
C PRO A 246 -5.55 9.78 24.28
N GLY A 247 -6.29 10.85 23.99
CA GLY A 247 -7.75 10.94 24.06
C GLY A 247 -8.37 10.61 22.71
N LYS A 248 -9.65 10.90 22.50
CA LYS A 248 -10.34 10.61 21.22
C LYS A 248 -9.75 11.41 20.04
N ASP A 249 -9.21 12.60 20.31
CA ASP A 249 -8.69 13.52 19.29
C ASP A 249 -7.33 13.08 18.73
N GLU A 250 -6.59 12.29 19.51
CA GLU A 250 -5.28 11.74 19.17
C GLU A 250 -5.35 10.36 18.50
N LEU A 251 -6.56 9.82 18.28
CA LEU A 251 -6.74 8.49 17.69
C LEU A 251 -6.99 8.57 16.18
N PHE A 252 -6.32 7.68 15.47
CA PHE A 252 -6.43 7.53 14.03
C PHE A 252 -6.70 6.08 13.64
N ASP A 253 -7.52 5.93 12.62
CA ASP A 253 -7.68 4.69 11.87
C ASP A 253 -6.74 4.70 10.67
N LEU A 254 -6.22 3.52 10.35
CA LEU A 254 -5.38 3.31 9.20
C LEU A 254 -6.10 2.38 8.22
N GLU A 255 -6.34 2.90 7.03
CA GLU A 255 -7.08 2.20 5.97
C GLU A 255 -6.17 1.91 4.78
N GLU A 256 -6.45 0.81 4.08
CA GLU A 256 -5.72 0.44 2.86
C GLU A 256 -5.85 1.53 1.80
N SER A 257 -4.74 1.92 1.18
CA SER A 257 -4.78 2.83 0.02
C SER A 257 -4.97 2.03 -1.27
N HIS A 258 -6.21 1.90 -1.74
CA HIS A 258 -6.49 1.24 -3.01
C HIS A 258 -5.94 2.04 -4.21
N PRO A 259 -5.59 1.39 -5.33
CA PRO A 259 -5.10 2.11 -6.51
C PRO A 259 -6.18 3.04 -7.05
N GLN A 260 -5.80 4.29 -7.27
CA GLN A 260 -6.60 5.26 -7.97
C GLN A 260 -5.96 5.48 -9.33
N VAL A 261 -6.77 5.35 -10.37
CA VAL A 261 -6.33 5.34 -11.75
C VAL A 261 -7.07 6.38 -12.57
N VAL A 262 -6.42 6.82 -13.63
CA VAL A 262 -7.05 7.57 -14.72
C VAL A 262 -6.89 6.76 -16.00
N LEU A 263 -7.89 6.84 -16.86
CA LEU A 263 -7.86 6.21 -18.18
C LEU A 263 -7.84 7.30 -19.25
N VAL A 264 -6.95 7.15 -20.23
CA VAL A 264 -6.89 8.01 -21.42
C VAL A 264 -7.28 7.16 -22.62
N ALA A 265 -8.26 7.62 -23.39
CA ALA A 265 -8.73 6.92 -24.59
C ALA A 265 -7.88 7.28 -25.83
N ALA A 266 -8.19 6.67 -26.98
CA ALA A 266 -7.50 6.91 -28.25
C ALA A 266 -7.45 8.38 -28.69
N ASN A 267 -8.45 9.18 -28.32
CA ASN A 267 -8.48 10.62 -28.60
C ASN A 267 -7.56 11.47 -27.71
N HIS A 268 -6.70 10.84 -26.90
CA HIS A 268 -5.80 11.47 -25.93
C HIS A 268 -6.48 12.30 -24.85
N ARG A 269 -7.78 12.04 -24.60
CA ARG A 269 -8.54 12.68 -23.52
C ARG A 269 -8.79 11.73 -22.35
N TYR A 270 -8.89 12.32 -21.17
CA TYR A 270 -9.24 11.64 -19.94
C TYR A 270 -10.70 11.22 -19.92
N VAL A 271 -10.92 9.97 -19.51
CA VAL A 271 -12.22 9.41 -19.18
C VAL A 271 -12.76 10.09 -17.92
N SER A 272 -14.01 10.54 -17.96
CA SER A 272 -14.61 11.41 -16.95
C SER A 272 -16.08 11.11 -16.69
N VAL A 273 -16.53 11.40 -15.46
CA VAL A 273 -17.95 11.44 -15.05
C VAL A 273 -18.52 12.88 -15.00
N ARG A 274 -17.80 13.88 -15.50
CA ARG A 274 -18.21 15.30 -15.42
C ARG A 274 -19.48 15.61 -16.23
N GLN A 275 -19.72 14.89 -17.32
CA GLN A 275 -20.88 15.10 -18.22
C GLN A 275 -22.16 14.41 -17.72
N GLY A 276 -22.20 14.00 -16.45
CA GLY A 276 -23.32 13.35 -15.82
C GLY A 276 -23.12 11.84 -15.68
N VAL A 277 -24.18 11.08 -15.91
CA VAL A 277 -24.20 9.63 -15.65
C VAL A 277 -23.33 8.84 -16.64
N ASN A 278 -23.22 9.32 -17.88
CA ASN A 278 -22.45 8.67 -18.93
C ASN A 278 -20.96 8.91 -18.75
N ILE A 279 -20.17 7.86 -18.88
CA ILE A 279 -18.73 7.96 -18.83
C ILE A 279 -18.20 8.35 -20.21
N SER A 280 -17.35 9.37 -20.28
CA SER A 280 -16.85 9.89 -21.56
C SER A 280 -15.40 10.39 -21.50
N ALA A 281 -14.63 10.13 -22.56
CA ALA A 281 -13.26 10.59 -22.74
C ALA A 281 -13.24 11.98 -23.39
N ASN A 282 -13.47 13.01 -22.58
CA ASN A 282 -13.73 14.38 -23.07
C ASN A 282 -12.97 15.48 -22.32
N GLN A 283 -12.07 15.14 -21.40
CA GLN A 283 -11.37 16.11 -20.55
C GLN A 283 -9.86 16.10 -20.81
N ASP A 284 -9.21 17.24 -20.59
CA ASP A 284 -7.76 17.42 -20.76
C ASP A 284 -7.00 17.48 -19.43
N GLU A 285 -7.72 17.51 -18.30
CA GLU A 285 -7.17 17.66 -16.96
C GLU A 285 -7.41 16.41 -16.09
N GLU A 286 -6.45 16.10 -15.23
CA GLU A 286 -6.52 15.04 -14.22
C GLU A 286 -7.07 15.62 -12.91
N LEU A 287 -8.39 15.52 -12.71
CA LEU A 287 -9.07 15.94 -11.48
C LEU A 287 -9.90 14.78 -10.88
N HIS A 288 -10.67 15.07 -9.84
CA HIS A 288 -11.43 14.06 -9.10
C HIS A 288 -12.48 13.33 -9.95
N HIS A 289 -13.04 13.96 -11.00
CA HIS A 289 -14.03 13.33 -11.89
C HIS A 289 -13.40 12.40 -12.94
N GLU A 290 -12.09 12.50 -13.14
CA GLU A 290 -11.32 11.67 -14.07
C GLU A 290 -10.59 10.54 -13.34
N THR A 291 -10.53 10.62 -12.01
CA THR A 291 -9.94 9.63 -11.12
C THR A 291 -10.97 8.56 -10.76
N PHE A 292 -10.56 7.30 -10.80
CA PHE A 292 -11.38 6.15 -10.42
C PHE A 292 -10.61 5.24 -9.48
N LEU A 293 -11.24 4.83 -8.38
CA LEU A 293 -10.69 3.81 -7.50
C LEU A 293 -10.90 2.44 -8.15
N MET A 294 -9.80 1.75 -8.44
CA MET A 294 -9.79 0.44 -9.09
C MET A 294 -9.67 -0.66 -8.02
N GLN A 295 -10.51 -1.69 -8.07
CA GLN A 295 -10.39 -2.84 -7.18
C GLN A 295 -10.44 -4.13 -7.98
N ILE A 296 -9.45 -5.00 -7.77
CA ILE A 296 -9.47 -6.37 -8.31
C ILE A 296 -10.21 -7.27 -7.32
N ASP A 297 -11.25 -7.94 -7.82
CA ASP A 297 -11.97 -8.95 -7.05
C ASP A 297 -11.10 -10.19 -6.80
N GLN A 298 -11.18 -10.75 -5.59
CA GLN A 298 -10.29 -11.84 -5.19
C GLN A 298 -10.61 -13.16 -5.90
N GLU A 299 -11.89 -13.41 -6.18
CA GLU A 299 -12.37 -14.67 -6.74
C GLU A 299 -12.36 -14.65 -8.28
N THR A 300 -12.99 -13.63 -8.87
CA THR A 300 -13.17 -13.51 -10.32
C THR A 300 -11.96 -12.91 -11.03
N LYS A 301 -11.06 -12.24 -10.30
CA LYS A 301 -9.92 -11.47 -10.83
C LYS A 301 -10.33 -10.33 -11.78
N LYS A 302 -11.62 -9.97 -11.82
CA LYS A 302 -12.14 -8.82 -12.58
C LYS A 302 -11.97 -7.54 -11.77
N CYS A 303 -11.89 -6.42 -12.46
CA CYS A 303 -11.79 -5.11 -11.84
C CYS A 303 -13.14 -4.41 -11.74
N THR A 304 -13.30 -3.58 -10.71
CA THR A 304 -14.35 -2.57 -10.61
C THR A 304 -13.71 -1.19 -10.61
N PHE A 305 -14.47 -0.19 -11.06
CA PHE A 305 -14.08 1.22 -11.02
C PHE A 305 -15.12 2.00 -10.23
N TYR A 306 -14.72 2.63 -9.14
CA TYR A 306 -15.55 3.50 -8.32
C TYR A 306 -15.22 4.96 -8.60
N SER A 307 -16.23 5.82 -8.68
CA SER A 307 -16.09 7.24 -9.02
C SER A 307 -16.24 8.13 -7.79
N SER A 308 -15.71 9.35 -7.89
CA SER A 308 -15.84 10.39 -6.86
C SER A 308 -17.29 10.84 -6.61
N THR A 309 -18.19 10.60 -7.57
CA THR A 309 -19.63 10.87 -7.44
C THR A 309 -20.39 9.79 -6.66
N GLY A 310 -19.70 8.76 -6.17
CA GLY A 310 -20.26 7.76 -5.26
C GLY A 310 -20.83 6.50 -5.92
N GLY A 311 -20.60 6.32 -7.23
CA GLY A 311 -21.10 5.18 -8.01
C GLY A 311 -19.99 4.36 -8.66
N TYR A 312 -20.24 3.06 -8.83
CA TYR A 312 -19.44 2.16 -9.65
C TYR A 312 -19.79 2.30 -11.13
N TRP A 313 -18.79 2.12 -11.98
CA TRP A 313 -18.98 1.88 -13.40
C TRP A 313 -19.87 0.65 -13.59
N THR A 314 -20.86 0.74 -14.47
CA THR A 314 -21.81 -0.33 -14.74
C THR A 314 -22.18 -0.36 -16.21
N LEU A 315 -22.23 -1.55 -16.78
CA LEU A 315 -22.83 -1.79 -18.08
C LEU A 315 -24.35 -1.64 -17.98
N VAL A 316 -24.94 -0.85 -18.87
CA VAL A 316 -26.40 -0.72 -19.01
C VAL A 316 -26.92 -1.46 -20.24
N THR A 317 -28.25 -1.67 -20.31
CA THR A 317 -28.92 -2.55 -21.28
C THR A 317 -28.62 -2.21 -22.75
N HIS A 318 -28.43 -0.94 -23.07
CA HIS A 318 -28.11 -0.49 -24.43
C HIS A 318 -26.59 -0.47 -24.74
N GLY A 319 -25.78 -1.10 -23.88
CA GLY A 319 -24.32 -1.22 -24.06
C GLY A 319 -23.49 -0.04 -23.53
N GLY A 320 -24.11 1.04 -23.05
CA GLY A 320 -23.40 2.17 -22.46
C GLY A 320 -22.70 1.82 -21.14
N ILE A 321 -21.66 2.57 -20.79
CA ILE A 321 -21.01 2.50 -19.47
C ILE A 321 -21.36 3.75 -18.66
N HIS A 322 -21.99 3.53 -17.51
CA HIS A 322 -22.50 4.59 -16.62
C HIS A 322 -21.86 4.50 -15.23
N ALA A 323 -21.81 5.59 -14.47
CA ALA A 323 -21.28 5.61 -13.09
C ALA A 323 -22.40 5.72 -12.02
N THR A 324 -23.41 4.84 -12.07
CA THR A 324 -24.61 4.92 -11.21
C THR A 324 -24.81 3.76 -10.24
N ALA A 325 -24.05 2.67 -10.38
CA ALA A 325 -24.26 1.50 -9.53
C ALA A 325 -23.80 1.78 -8.09
N THR A 326 -24.65 1.53 -7.10
CA THR A 326 -24.31 1.72 -5.68
C THR A 326 -23.69 0.48 -5.04
N GLN A 327 -23.79 -0.67 -5.70
CA GLN A 327 -23.30 -1.96 -5.24
C GLN A 327 -22.59 -2.70 -6.37
N VAL A 328 -21.62 -3.53 -5.98
CA VAL A 328 -20.92 -4.41 -6.90
C VAL A 328 -21.86 -5.51 -7.39
N SER A 329 -21.88 -5.71 -8.71
CA SER A 329 -22.60 -6.79 -9.40
C SER A 329 -21.83 -7.22 -10.64
N ALA A 330 -22.30 -8.27 -11.32
CA ALA A 330 -21.68 -8.74 -12.57
C ALA A 330 -21.50 -7.61 -13.60
N ASN A 331 -22.45 -6.67 -13.72
CA ASN A 331 -22.39 -5.57 -14.67
C ASN A 331 -21.38 -4.46 -14.29
N THR A 332 -20.92 -4.44 -13.04
CA THR A 332 -19.89 -3.50 -12.58
C THR A 332 -18.47 -4.05 -12.71
N MET A 333 -18.34 -5.32 -13.11
CA MET A 333 -17.06 -6.02 -13.20
C MET A 333 -16.57 -6.06 -14.64
N PHE A 334 -15.33 -5.65 -14.84
CA PHE A 334 -14.64 -5.61 -16.12
C PHE A 334 -13.40 -6.49 -16.09
N GLU A 335 -13.22 -7.33 -17.10
CA GLU A 335 -11.97 -8.06 -17.29
C GLU A 335 -10.95 -7.15 -17.98
N VAL A 336 -9.72 -7.12 -17.46
CA VAL A 336 -8.63 -6.30 -18.01
C VAL A 336 -7.73 -7.18 -18.85
N GLU A 337 -7.64 -6.87 -20.14
CA GLU A 337 -6.67 -7.44 -21.06
C GLU A 337 -5.44 -6.53 -21.14
N TRP A 338 -4.29 -7.05 -20.71
CA TRP A 338 -3.02 -6.31 -20.67
C TRP A 338 -2.30 -6.40 -22.01
N ARG A 339 -2.17 -5.27 -22.70
CA ARG A 339 -1.65 -5.18 -24.08
C ARG A 339 -0.38 -4.32 -24.12
N GLY A 340 0.61 -4.69 -23.31
CA GLY A 340 1.83 -3.92 -23.15
C GLY A 340 1.55 -2.57 -22.49
N ARG A 341 1.71 -1.47 -23.23
CA ARG A 341 1.47 -0.10 -22.73
C ARG A 341 -0.01 0.33 -22.74
N ARG A 342 -0.90 -0.57 -23.16
CA ARG A 342 -2.34 -0.32 -23.27
C ARG A 342 -3.09 -1.40 -22.52
N VAL A 343 -4.34 -1.10 -22.20
CA VAL A 343 -5.29 -2.05 -21.66
C VAL A 343 -6.57 -2.01 -22.48
N ALA A 344 -7.23 -3.16 -22.59
CA ALA A 344 -8.60 -3.22 -23.07
C ALA A 344 -9.50 -3.76 -21.96
N LEU A 345 -10.72 -3.24 -21.88
CA LEU A 345 -11.69 -3.58 -20.85
C LEU A 345 -12.83 -4.37 -21.47
N LYS A 346 -13.10 -5.56 -20.95
CA LYS A 346 -14.21 -6.42 -21.40
C LYS A 346 -15.31 -6.44 -20.36
N ALA A 347 -16.52 -6.07 -20.75
CA ALA A 347 -17.69 -5.98 -19.87
C ALA A 347 -18.41 -7.33 -19.72
N SER A 348 -19.45 -7.37 -18.87
CA SER A 348 -20.21 -8.58 -18.55
C SER A 348 -20.98 -9.19 -19.74
N ASN A 349 -21.28 -8.40 -20.77
CA ASN A 349 -21.87 -8.88 -22.03
C ASN A 349 -20.85 -9.58 -22.95
N GLY A 350 -19.60 -9.71 -22.53
CA GLY A 350 -18.54 -10.34 -23.31
C GLY A 350 -17.94 -9.44 -24.40
N ARG A 351 -18.30 -8.16 -24.45
CA ARG A 351 -17.79 -7.18 -25.42
C ARG A 351 -16.79 -6.24 -24.79
N TYR A 352 -15.88 -5.72 -25.61
CA TYR A 352 -14.91 -4.70 -25.24
C TYR A 352 -15.55 -3.31 -25.20
N VAL A 353 -15.16 -2.55 -24.18
CA VAL A 353 -15.48 -1.13 -24.03
C VAL A 353 -14.71 -0.37 -25.10
N CYS A 354 -15.42 0.39 -25.92
CA CYS A 354 -14.84 1.26 -26.93
C CYS A 354 -15.31 2.70 -26.72
N MET A 355 -14.48 3.65 -27.16
CA MET A 355 -14.82 5.06 -27.24
C MET A 355 -15.63 5.34 -28.52
N LYS A 356 -16.80 5.96 -28.40
CA LYS A 356 -17.58 6.46 -29.54
C LYS A 356 -17.00 7.76 -30.08
N LYS A 357 -17.40 8.16 -31.29
CA LYS A 357 -17.00 9.46 -31.90
C LYS A 357 -17.33 10.70 -31.04
N ASN A 358 -18.30 10.62 -30.15
CA ASN A 358 -18.66 11.68 -29.20
C ASN A 358 -17.92 11.59 -27.84
N GLY A 359 -16.95 10.68 -27.71
CA GLY A 359 -16.17 10.40 -26.51
C GLY A 359 -16.85 9.46 -25.51
N GLN A 360 -18.12 9.13 -25.65
CA GLN A 360 -18.81 8.23 -24.70
C GLN A 360 -18.29 6.80 -24.78
N LEU A 361 -18.23 6.13 -23.63
CA LEU A 361 -17.82 4.73 -23.56
C LEU A 361 -18.99 3.76 -23.68
N ALA A 362 -18.83 2.71 -24.48
CA ALA A 362 -19.81 1.63 -24.61
C ALA A 362 -19.16 0.28 -24.89
N ALA A 363 -19.69 -0.79 -24.29
CA ALA A 363 -19.26 -2.16 -24.54
C ALA A 363 -19.97 -2.77 -25.75
N ILE A 364 -19.52 -2.41 -26.96
CA ILE A 364 -20.13 -2.79 -28.23
C ILE A 364 -19.19 -3.53 -29.19
N SER A 365 -17.90 -3.60 -28.88
CA SER A 365 -16.90 -4.20 -29.77
C SER A 365 -16.64 -5.66 -29.43
N ASP A 366 -16.55 -6.54 -30.44
CA ASP A 366 -16.30 -7.98 -30.21
C ASP A 366 -14.80 -8.32 -30.20
N PHE A 367 -13.94 -7.42 -30.69
CA PHE A 367 -12.49 -7.60 -30.77
C PHE A 367 -11.75 -6.30 -30.45
N VAL A 368 -10.57 -6.45 -29.85
CA VAL A 368 -9.56 -5.39 -29.78
C VAL A 368 -8.64 -5.61 -30.97
N GLY A 369 -8.29 -4.60 -31.75
CA GLY A 369 -7.50 -4.76 -32.97
C GLY A 369 -6.14 -5.45 -32.76
N PRO A 370 -5.38 -5.73 -33.83
CA PRO A 370 -4.14 -6.50 -33.71
C PRO A 370 -3.09 -5.80 -32.84
N LEU A 371 -2.38 -6.58 -31.99
CA LEU A 371 -1.24 -6.10 -31.22
C LEU A 371 -0.13 -5.65 -32.18
N LEU A 372 0.08 -4.34 -32.36
CA LEU A 372 1.19 -3.86 -33.17
C LEU A 372 2.53 -4.15 -32.46
N PRO A 373 3.49 -4.82 -33.11
CA PRO A 373 4.84 -4.98 -32.55
C PRO A 373 5.58 -3.63 -32.53
N PRO A 374 6.56 -3.42 -31.63
CA PRO A 374 7.37 -2.21 -31.61
C PRO A 374 8.18 -2.12 -32.92
N GLY A 375 7.77 -1.22 -33.81
CA GLY A 375 8.46 -0.99 -35.08
C GLY A 375 9.84 -0.35 -34.88
N PRO A 376 10.83 -0.63 -35.74
CA PRO A 376 12.12 0.04 -35.69
C PRO A 376 11.96 1.50 -36.11
N THR A 377 12.72 2.38 -35.46
CA THR A 377 12.92 3.79 -35.84
C THR A 377 13.16 3.91 -37.35
N GLN A 378 12.25 4.57 -38.07
CA GLN A 378 12.39 4.82 -39.51
C GLN A 378 13.52 5.80 -39.78
N SER A 379 14.56 5.33 -40.47
CA SER A 379 15.51 6.15 -41.20
C SER A 379 15.25 6.03 -42.71
N GLY A 380 14.69 7.10 -43.30
CA GLY A 380 14.87 7.50 -44.71
C GLY A 380 14.06 6.78 -45.80
N LYS A 381 13.15 7.49 -46.47
CA LYS A 381 13.33 8.14 -47.79
C LYS A 381 11.96 8.55 -48.35
N ALA A 382 11.87 9.81 -48.82
CA ALA A 382 10.71 10.35 -49.51
C ALA A 382 10.56 9.70 -50.90
N GLY A 383 9.36 9.19 -51.18
CA GLY A 383 8.91 8.77 -52.50
C GLY A 383 7.44 9.14 -52.65
N ASP A 384 7.15 9.97 -53.65
CA ASP A 384 5.81 10.45 -54.01
C ASP A 384 4.85 9.29 -54.26
N GLY A 385 3.73 9.30 -53.55
CA GLY A 385 2.65 8.32 -53.69
C GLY A 385 1.43 8.75 -52.89
N GLN A 386 0.62 9.61 -53.50
CA GLN A 386 -0.70 10.07 -53.04
C GLN A 386 -1.41 9.12 -52.05
N TRP A 387 -1.51 9.53 -50.78
CA TRP A 387 -2.34 8.88 -49.76
C TRP A 387 -3.80 9.32 -49.94
N PRO A 388 -4.80 8.41 -49.98
CA PRO A 388 -6.18 8.83 -49.83
C PRO A 388 -6.39 9.29 -48.38
N LEU A 389 -7.03 10.46 -48.21
CA LEU A 389 -7.57 10.91 -46.94
C LEU A 389 -8.72 9.97 -46.54
N THR A 390 -8.49 9.06 -45.58
CA THR A 390 -9.57 8.30 -44.91
C THR A 390 -9.81 8.85 -43.50
N PRO A 391 -11.07 9.10 -43.06
CA PRO A 391 -11.39 9.69 -41.75
C PRO A 391 -11.64 8.68 -40.62
N ASP A 392 -11.28 7.41 -40.76
CA ASP A 392 -11.57 6.39 -39.74
C ASP A 392 -10.27 5.88 -39.11
N SER A 393 -10.19 5.94 -37.78
CA SER A 393 -9.14 5.33 -36.96
C SER A 393 -8.96 3.86 -37.34
N PRO A 394 -7.73 3.30 -37.38
CA PRO A 394 -7.56 1.89 -37.66
C PRO A 394 -8.31 1.02 -36.62
N PRO A 395 -8.90 -0.11 -37.04
CA PRO A 395 -9.69 -0.97 -36.16
C PRO A 395 -8.86 -1.43 -34.97
N GLY A 396 -9.34 -1.14 -33.75
CA GLY A 396 -8.70 -1.52 -32.48
C GLY A 396 -8.20 -0.39 -31.59
N GLU A 397 -8.04 0.82 -32.11
CA GLU A 397 -7.55 1.94 -31.30
C GLU A 397 -8.60 2.40 -30.28
N ASP A 398 -9.88 2.41 -30.68
CA ASP A 398 -10.97 2.92 -29.83
C ASP A 398 -11.26 2.02 -28.61
N GLU A 399 -10.80 0.75 -28.63
CA GLU A 399 -10.89 -0.21 -27.52
C GLU A 399 -9.67 -0.17 -26.58
N GLU A 400 -8.60 0.51 -26.97
CA GLU A 400 -7.37 0.61 -26.19
C GLU A 400 -7.35 1.87 -25.32
N PHE A 401 -7.00 1.68 -24.05
CA PHE A 401 -6.85 2.74 -23.07
C PHE A 401 -5.43 2.74 -22.50
N VAL A 402 -4.93 3.92 -22.20
CA VAL A 402 -3.76 4.10 -21.34
C VAL A 402 -4.26 4.17 -19.90
N LEU A 403 -3.77 3.28 -19.05
CA LEU A 403 -4.13 3.24 -17.63
C LEU A 403 -2.95 3.76 -16.78
N LYS A 404 -3.17 4.87 -16.08
CA LYS A 404 -2.19 5.52 -15.22
C LYS A 404 -2.61 5.42 -13.75
N LEU A 405 -1.72 4.92 -12.90
CA LEU A 405 -1.83 4.94 -11.45
C LEU A 405 -1.40 6.31 -10.94
N ILE A 406 -2.28 7.01 -10.21
CA ILE A 406 -2.03 8.40 -9.81
C ILE A 406 -1.63 8.53 -8.34
N ASN A 407 -2.17 7.69 -7.47
CA ASN A 407 -1.93 7.77 -6.03
C ASN A 407 -0.73 6.93 -5.57
N ARG A 408 0.30 6.84 -6.42
CA ARG A 408 1.63 6.26 -6.11
C ARG A 408 2.76 7.05 -6.78
N PRO A 409 2.91 8.37 -6.54
CA PRO A 409 4.11 9.09 -6.98
C PRO A 409 5.37 8.56 -6.26
N ILE A 410 5.15 8.04 -5.05
CA ILE A 410 6.08 7.26 -4.26
C ILE A 410 5.56 5.82 -4.17
N LEU A 411 6.47 4.86 -4.25
CA LEU A 411 6.17 3.44 -4.30
C LEU A 411 6.99 2.71 -3.26
N VAL A 412 6.32 1.90 -2.44
CA VAL A 412 6.93 0.85 -1.63
C VAL A 412 6.47 -0.48 -2.21
N LEU A 413 7.37 -1.45 -2.31
CA LEU A 413 7.04 -2.79 -2.82
C LEU A 413 7.31 -3.85 -1.76
N ARG A 414 6.31 -4.70 -1.53
CA ARG A 414 6.44 -5.88 -0.68
C ARG A 414 6.13 -7.15 -1.47
N GLY A 415 7.10 -8.07 -1.50
CA GLY A 415 6.94 -9.41 -2.04
C GLY A 415 6.63 -10.43 -0.94
N MET A 416 6.65 -11.71 -1.30
CA MET A 416 6.39 -12.82 -0.38
C MET A 416 7.42 -12.92 0.78
N ASP A 417 8.66 -12.52 0.51
CA ASP A 417 9.78 -12.65 1.46
C ASP A 417 10.11 -11.39 2.25
N GLY A 418 9.47 -10.27 1.93
CA GLY A 418 9.75 -8.97 2.54
C GLY A 418 9.67 -7.83 1.54
N PHE A 419 10.19 -6.67 1.93
CA PHE A 419 10.20 -5.46 1.14
C PHE A 419 11.40 -5.39 0.18
N VAL A 420 11.21 -4.59 -0.87
CA VAL A 420 12.28 -4.25 -1.83
C VAL A 420 13.12 -3.10 -1.29
N CYS A 421 14.44 -3.24 -1.31
CA CYS A 421 15.40 -2.22 -0.85
C CYS A 421 16.71 -2.25 -1.63
N HIS A 422 17.45 -1.15 -1.57
CA HIS A 422 18.83 -1.07 -2.01
C HIS A 422 19.73 -1.96 -1.17
N ARG A 423 20.54 -2.76 -1.86
CA ARG A 423 21.60 -3.54 -1.23
C ARG A 423 22.75 -2.61 -0.87
N ARG A 424 23.16 -2.59 0.41
CA ARG A 424 24.28 -1.73 0.85
C ARG A 424 25.56 -2.07 0.07
N GLY A 425 26.20 -1.04 -0.49
CA GLY A 425 27.45 -1.18 -1.25
C GLY A 425 27.30 -1.83 -2.62
N SER A 426 26.08 -1.97 -3.13
CA SER A 426 25.77 -2.53 -4.45
C SER A 426 24.65 -1.72 -5.09
N ASN A 427 24.57 -1.79 -6.42
CA ASN A 427 23.46 -1.22 -7.18
C ASN A 427 22.25 -2.16 -7.30
N GLN A 428 22.36 -3.39 -6.80
CA GLN A 428 21.29 -4.38 -6.82
C GLN A 428 20.24 -4.11 -5.74
N LEU A 429 19.06 -4.71 -5.94
CA LEU A 429 17.94 -4.61 -5.02
C LEU A 429 17.68 -5.96 -4.33
N ASP A 430 17.53 -5.92 -3.02
CA ASP A 430 17.09 -7.06 -2.20
C ASP A 430 15.56 -7.07 -2.08
N THR A 431 14.93 -8.24 -1.91
CA THR A 431 13.47 -8.43 -1.86
C THR A 431 13.00 -9.15 -0.59
N ASN A 432 13.89 -9.24 0.40
CA ASN A 432 13.68 -10.00 1.65
C ASN A 432 13.95 -9.15 2.90
N ARG A 433 13.88 -7.82 2.76
CA ARG A 433 14.14 -6.89 3.85
C ARG A 433 12.89 -6.71 4.72
N SER A 434 13.11 -6.41 6.00
CA SER A 434 12.04 -6.07 6.95
C SER A 434 11.68 -4.60 6.95
N VAL A 435 12.63 -3.75 6.58
CA VAL A 435 12.42 -2.33 6.28
C VAL A 435 12.24 -2.17 4.79
N TYR A 436 11.68 -1.05 4.37
CA TYR A 436 11.41 -0.70 2.98
C TYR A 436 12.17 0.56 2.58
N ASP A 437 12.57 0.61 1.30
CA ASP A 437 12.92 1.86 0.66
C ASP A 437 11.70 2.43 -0.08
N VAL A 438 11.72 3.74 -0.25
CA VAL A 438 10.73 4.45 -1.04
C VAL A 438 11.32 4.77 -2.40
N PHE A 439 10.63 4.33 -3.45
CA PHE A 439 10.98 4.58 -4.84
C PHE A 439 10.09 5.68 -5.41
N HIS A 440 10.57 6.41 -6.41
CA HIS A 440 9.78 7.43 -7.10
C HIS A 440 9.31 6.91 -8.45
N LEU A 441 8.02 7.10 -8.74
CA LEU A 441 7.43 6.71 -10.01
C LEU A 441 7.25 7.91 -10.93
N SER A 442 7.72 7.77 -12.16
CA SER A 442 7.40 8.68 -13.27
C SER A 442 6.60 7.90 -14.30
N PHE A 443 5.46 8.44 -14.70
CA PHE A 443 4.61 7.83 -15.73
C PHE A 443 4.95 8.37 -17.11
N SER A 444 5.04 7.50 -18.11
CA SER A 444 5.27 7.85 -19.50
C SER A 444 4.55 6.86 -20.42
N ASP A 445 3.46 7.31 -21.06
CA ASP A 445 2.75 6.58 -22.11
C ASP A 445 2.48 5.09 -21.78
N GLY A 446 1.75 4.85 -20.68
CA GLY A 446 1.35 3.49 -20.27
C GLY A 446 2.47 2.65 -19.67
N ALA A 447 3.66 3.22 -19.49
CA ALA A 447 4.76 2.63 -18.75
C ALA A 447 5.20 3.52 -17.58
N TYR A 448 5.99 2.92 -16.69
CA TYR A 448 6.49 3.54 -15.47
C TYR A 448 8.01 3.43 -15.45
N GLN A 449 8.63 4.53 -15.01
CA GLN A 449 10.05 4.61 -14.76
C GLN A 449 10.23 4.73 -13.25
N ILE A 450 11.02 3.84 -12.67
CA ILE A 450 11.21 3.72 -11.23
C ILE A 450 12.57 4.31 -10.87
N ARG A 451 12.62 5.28 -9.97
CA ARG A 451 13.87 5.85 -9.45
C ARG A 451 14.14 5.40 -8.03
N GLY A 452 15.37 4.97 -7.80
CA GLY A 452 15.92 4.59 -6.51
C GLY A 452 16.49 5.77 -5.74
N ARG A 453 17.24 5.43 -4.69
CA ARG A 453 17.91 6.39 -3.82
C ARG A 453 19.06 7.03 -4.58
N GLY A 454 19.17 8.36 -4.52
CA GLY A 454 20.19 9.12 -5.25
C GLY A 454 19.81 9.46 -6.70
N GLY A 455 18.57 9.19 -7.12
CA GLY A 455 18.03 9.62 -8.41
C GLY A 455 18.28 8.67 -9.58
N GLY A 456 19.06 7.59 -9.37
CA GLY A 456 19.29 6.55 -10.37
C GLY A 456 18.01 5.81 -10.76
N PHE A 457 17.89 5.47 -12.04
CA PHE A 457 16.77 4.71 -12.59
C PHE A 457 16.98 3.21 -12.40
N TRP A 458 15.87 2.50 -12.22
CA TRP A 458 15.86 1.06 -12.33
C TRP A 458 16.11 0.63 -13.77
N TYR A 459 16.93 -0.41 -13.94
CA TYR A 459 17.14 -1.05 -15.22
C TYR A 459 17.40 -2.56 -15.05
N THR A 460 17.20 -3.30 -16.13
CA THR A 460 17.47 -4.73 -16.21
C THR A 460 18.87 -4.97 -16.80
N GLY A 461 19.76 -5.49 -15.96
CA GLY A 461 21.12 -5.87 -16.34
C GLY A 461 21.21 -7.24 -16.98
N SER A 462 22.44 -7.67 -17.28
CA SER A 462 22.73 -9.01 -17.80
C SER A 462 22.16 -10.11 -16.90
N HIS A 463 21.63 -11.17 -17.51
CA HIS A 463 21.01 -12.31 -16.81
C HIS A 463 19.78 -11.96 -15.95
N GLY A 464 19.14 -10.82 -16.22
CA GLY A 464 17.89 -10.41 -15.58
C GLY A 464 18.05 -9.85 -14.17
N SER A 465 19.24 -9.44 -13.75
CA SER A 465 19.42 -8.72 -12.47
C SER A 465 18.78 -7.33 -12.57
N VAL A 466 18.04 -6.88 -11.55
CA VAL A 466 17.53 -5.50 -11.50
C VAL A 466 18.46 -4.62 -10.65
N CYS A 467 18.88 -3.49 -11.21
CA CYS A 467 19.76 -2.52 -10.56
C CYS A 467 19.10 -1.13 -10.53
N SER A 468 19.56 -0.22 -9.68
CA SER A 468 18.92 1.10 -9.45
C SER A 468 19.84 2.32 -9.62
N ASP A 469 21.01 2.16 -10.23
CA ASP A 469 21.98 3.23 -10.52
C ASP A 469 22.00 3.65 -12.00
N GLY A 470 20.94 3.34 -12.76
CA GLY A 470 20.87 3.65 -14.18
C GLY A 470 20.80 5.16 -14.44
N GLU A 471 21.60 5.65 -15.38
CA GLU A 471 21.52 7.04 -15.85
C GLU A 471 20.32 7.27 -16.78
N ARG A 472 19.87 6.21 -17.47
CA ARG A 472 18.75 6.25 -18.42
C ARG A 472 17.55 5.51 -17.84
N ALA A 473 16.38 6.10 -18.04
CA ALA A 473 15.14 5.47 -17.62
C ALA A 473 14.82 4.24 -18.48
N GLU A 474 14.54 3.12 -17.82
CA GLU A 474 13.91 1.96 -18.42
C GLU A 474 12.40 1.96 -18.11
N ASP A 475 11.62 1.53 -19.09
CA ASP A 475 10.17 1.47 -19.00
C ASP A 475 9.71 0.10 -18.48
N PHE A 476 8.91 0.13 -17.42
CA PHE A 476 8.25 -1.03 -16.84
C PHE A 476 6.73 -0.91 -16.99
N VAL A 477 6.04 -2.01 -17.25
CA VAL A 477 4.57 -2.04 -17.35
C VAL A 477 4.00 -2.65 -16.07
N PHE A 478 3.00 -1.99 -15.49
CA PHE A 478 2.32 -2.47 -14.30
C PHE A 478 1.02 -3.17 -14.68
N GLU A 479 0.82 -4.37 -14.13
CA GLU A 479 -0.38 -5.16 -14.36
C GLU A 479 -1.03 -5.49 -13.02
N PHE A 480 -2.20 -4.92 -12.74
CA PHE A 480 -2.98 -5.18 -11.52
C PHE A 480 -3.64 -6.55 -11.62
N ARG A 481 -3.02 -7.57 -11.01
CA ARG A 481 -3.45 -8.97 -11.12
C ARG A 481 -4.30 -9.44 -9.95
N GLU A 482 -4.06 -8.91 -8.75
CA GLU A 482 -4.80 -9.30 -7.55
C GLU A 482 -5.10 -8.08 -6.68
N ARG A 483 -6.03 -8.22 -5.72
CA ARG A 483 -6.34 -7.15 -4.76
C ARG A 483 -5.07 -6.71 -4.03
N GLY A 484 -4.75 -5.42 -4.16
CA GLY A 484 -3.58 -4.80 -3.54
C GLY A 484 -2.23 -5.31 -4.08
N ARG A 485 -2.20 -6.08 -5.17
CA ARG A 485 -0.95 -6.64 -5.73
C ARG A 485 -0.86 -6.50 -7.25
N LEU A 486 0.30 -6.08 -7.73
CA LEU A 486 0.61 -5.92 -9.14
C LEU A 486 1.78 -6.80 -9.57
N ALA A 487 1.83 -7.12 -10.85
CA ALA A 487 3.02 -7.64 -11.50
C ALA A 487 3.73 -6.50 -12.24
N ILE A 488 5.06 -6.51 -12.23
CA ILE A 488 5.87 -5.54 -12.97
C ILE A 488 6.53 -6.29 -14.11
N ARG A 489 6.27 -5.85 -15.35
CA ARG A 489 6.83 -6.44 -16.57
C ARG A 489 7.96 -5.56 -17.10
N ALA A 490 9.12 -6.16 -17.32
CA ALA A 490 10.28 -5.48 -17.90
C ALA A 490 10.19 -5.44 -19.43
N ARG A 491 11.07 -4.64 -20.06
CA ARG A 491 11.18 -4.55 -21.53
C ARG A 491 11.45 -5.89 -22.20
N SER A 492 12.13 -6.81 -21.51
CA SER A 492 12.38 -8.18 -21.98
C SER A 492 11.11 -9.03 -22.14
N GLY A 493 9.97 -8.55 -21.64
CA GLY A 493 8.71 -9.26 -21.58
C GLY A 493 8.57 -10.17 -20.35
N LYS A 494 9.62 -10.32 -19.55
CA LYS A 494 9.62 -11.08 -18.28
C LYS A 494 9.11 -10.23 -17.12
N TYR A 495 8.61 -10.89 -16.09
CA TYR A 495 8.14 -10.26 -14.86
C TYR A 495 9.23 -10.21 -13.79
N LEU A 496 9.18 -9.15 -12.98
CA LEU A 496 10.05 -8.99 -11.82
C LEU A 496 9.59 -9.91 -10.69
N ARG A 497 10.52 -10.67 -10.11
CA ARG A 497 10.30 -11.57 -8.98
C ARG A 497 11.44 -11.53 -7.98
N GLY A 498 11.16 -11.99 -6.76
CA GLY A 498 12.20 -12.34 -5.79
C GLY A 498 13.00 -13.56 -6.26
N GLY A 499 14.32 -13.44 -6.30
CA GLY A 499 15.26 -14.55 -6.49
C GLY A 499 15.40 -15.39 -5.23
N ALA A 500 15.81 -16.66 -5.37
CA ALA A 500 16.09 -17.52 -4.20
C ALA A 500 17.21 -16.96 -3.29
N SER A 501 18.12 -16.17 -3.86
CA SER A 501 19.14 -15.42 -3.12
C SER A 501 18.61 -14.15 -2.42
N GLY A 502 17.33 -13.83 -2.59
CA GLY A 502 16.72 -12.59 -2.11
C GLY A 502 16.98 -11.37 -2.99
N LEU A 503 17.50 -11.54 -4.21
CA LEU A 503 17.73 -10.44 -5.17
C LEU A 503 16.55 -10.27 -6.11
N LEU A 504 16.27 -9.02 -6.51
CA LEU A 504 15.24 -8.71 -7.50
C LEU A 504 15.71 -9.10 -8.90
N ARG A 505 14.91 -9.91 -9.61
CA ARG A 505 15.22 -10.41 -10.96
C ARG A 505 14.04 -10.25 -11.91
N ALA A 506 14.31 -9.91 -13.16
CA ALA A 506 13.35 -9.81 -14.26
C ALA A 506 13.46 -11.03 -15.19
N ASP A 507 13.10 -12.20 -14.68
CA ASP A 507 13.24 -13.49 -15.37
C ASP A 507 12.03 -14.43 -15.20
N ALA A 508 10.92 -13.95 -14.62
CA ALA A 508 9.70 -14.75 -14.50
C ALA A 508 8.85 -14.74 -15.78
N ASP A 509 8.29 -15.90 -16.14
CA ASP A 509 7.44 -16.05 -17.33
C ASP A 509 5.98 -15.68 -17.10
N ALA A 510 5.51 -15.77 -15.85
CA ALA A 510 4.11 -15.58 -15.49
C ALA A 510 3.95 -14.54 -14.37
N PRO A 511 2.89 -13.71 -14.40
CA PRO A 511 2.62 -12.69 -13.39
C PRO A 511 1.88 -13.28 -12.18
N ALA A 512 2.50 -14.26 -11.51
CA ALA A 512 1.88 -14.99 -10.40
C ALA A 512 2.88 -15.30 -9.27
N GLY A 513 2.36 -15.56 -8.07
CA GLY A 513 3.15 -16.00 -6.92
C GLY A 513 4.25 -15.01 -6.54
N VAL A 514 5.52 -15.43 -6.67
CA VAL A 514 6.71 -14.62 -6.33
C VAL A 514 6.96 -13.43 -7.25
N ALA A 515 6.22 -13.30 -8.35
CA ALA A 515 6.25 -12.17 -9.28
C ALA A 515 5.18 -11.10 -8.98
N LEU A 516 4.45 -11.25 -7.87
CA LEU A 516 3.46 -10.28 -7.40
C LEU A 516 3.99 -9.45 -6.26
N TRP A 517 3.70 -8.16 -6.31
CA TRP A 517 4.17 -7.16 -5.35
C TRP A 517 2.99 -6.37 -4.82
N GLU A 518 2.89 -6.28 -3.50
CA GLU A 518 1.99 -5.36 -2.81
C GLU A 518 2.57 -3.94 -2.84
N TYR A 519 1.68 -2.93 -2.92
CA TYR A 519 2.03 -1.54 -3.19
C TYR A 519 1.10 -0.53 -2.53
#